data_AF-A0A6V7KY09-F1
#
_entry.id   AF-A0A6V7KY09-F1
#
_cell.length_a   1.000
_cell.length_b   1.000
_cell.length_c   1.000
_cell.angle_alpha   90.00
_cell.angle_beta   90.00
_cell.angle_gamma   90.00
#
_symmetry.space_group_name_H-M   'P 1'
#
loop_
_entity.id
_entity.type
_entity.pdbx_description
1 polymer ?
#
loop_
_entity_poly.entity_id
_entity_poly.type
_entity_poly.pdbx_seq_one_letter_code
_entity_poly.pdbx_strand_id
1 'polypeptide(L)' 'SNDVLSQETLANGEVLVLAEPRSKFTELEMNSIRGFINGGGNVLVMLGEGGENKFNTNINFLLEEFGIMVNN' A
#
# COMPACT_ATOMS: atom_id res chain seq x y z
N SER A 1 9.86 -12.03 -4.51
CA SER A 1 10.88 -11.02 -4.83
C SER A 1 10.92 -10.02 -3.69
N ASN A 2 12.09 -9.70 -3.15
CA ASN A 2 12.26 -8.69 -2.08
C ASN A 2 12.50 -7.31 -2.71
N ASP A 3 11.61 -6.91 -3.63
CA ASP A 3 11.70 -5.58 -4.21
C ASP A 3 11.08 -4.59 -3.22
N VAL A 4 11.94 -3.76 -2.63
CA VAL A 4 11.52 -2.70 -1.70
C VAL A 4 10.78 -1.64 -2.50
N LEU A 5 9.58 -1.27 -2.05
CA LEU A 5 8.84 -0.17 -2.66
C LEU A 5 9.57 1.15 -2.42
N SER A 6 10.21 1.65 -3.46
CA SER A 6 10.93 2.93 -3.46
C SER A 6 10.32 3.88 -4.49
N GLN A 7 10.56 5.18 -4.31
CA GLN A 7 10.16 6.19 -5.30
C GLN A 7 10.70 5.87 -6.70
N GLU A 8 11.92 5.37 -6.81
CA GLU A 8 12.53 4.99 -8.09
C GLU A 8 11.76 3.85 -8.76
N THR A 9 11.37 2.82 -7.99
CA THR A 9 10.58 1.70 -8.53
C THR A 9 9.17 2.12 -8.96
N LEU A 10 8.60 3.13 -8.31
CA LEU A 10 7.26 3.64 -8.58
C LEU A 10 7.22 4.72 -9.66
N ALA A 11 8.33 5.42 -9.94
CA ALA A 11 8.37 6.59 -10.81
C ALA A 11 7.91 6.32 -12.25
N ASN A 12 8.07 5.10 -12.74
CA ASN A 12 7.70 4.72 -14.12
C ASN A 12 6.34 4.00 -14.20
N GLY A 13 5.69 3.73 -13.06
CA GLY A 13 4.40 3.06 -13.02
C GLY A 13 3.23 4.03 -13.12
N GLU A 14 2.13 3.62 -13.74
CA GLU A 14 0.87 4.40 -13.75
C GLU A 14 -0.09 3.96 -12.64
N VAL A 15 -0.04 2.67 -12.29
CA VAL A 15 -0.89 2.04 -11.29
C VAL A 15 -0.07 1.09 -10.41
N LEU A 16 -0.14 1.29 -9.10
CA LEU A 16 0.36 0.34 -8.11
C LEU A 16 -0.79 -0.56 -7.65
N VAL A 17 -0.62 -1.88 -7.81
CA VAL A 17 -1.60 -2.88 -7.36
C VAL A 17 -1.06 -3.62 -6.15
N LEU A 18 -1.72 -3.43 -5.00
CA LEU A 18 -1.44 -4.14 -3.75
C LEU A 18 -2.51 -5.22 -3.56
N ALA A 19 -2.31 -6.34 -4.23
CA ALA A 19 -3.21 -7.49 -4.17
C ALA A 19 -2.88 -8.36 -2.96
N GLU A 20 -3.68 -8.25 -1.91
CA GLU A 20 -3.60 -9.04 -0.68
C GLU A 20 -2.20 -8.98 -0.02
N PRO A 21 -1.73 -7.80 0.42
CA PRO A 21 -0.41 -7.67 1.05
C PRO A 21 -0.34 -8.52 2.32
N ARG A 22 0.67 -9.40 2.41
CA ARG A 22 0.87 -10.35 3.53
C ARG A 22 2.02 -10.00 4.48
N SER A 23 2.53 -8.78 4.37
CA SER A 23 3.62 -8.25 5.17
C SER A 23 3.32 -6.81 5.57
N LYS A 24 3.95 -6.36 6.66
CA LYS A 24 3.92 -4.95 7.05
C LYS A 24 4.83 -4.15 6.14
N PHE A 25 4.34 -2.99 5.71
CA PHE A 25 5.13 -1.97 5.05
C PHE A 25 5.90 -1.18 6.09
N THR A 26 7.15 -0.90 5.78
CA THR A 26 7.99 0.05 6.53
C THR A 26 7.52 1.48 6.30
N GLU A 27 7.95 2.40 7.17
CA GLU A 27 7.64 3.82 7.02
C GLU A 27 8.18 4.40 5.69
N LEU A 28 9.34 3.93 5.23
CA LEU A 28 9.94 4.34 3.95
C LEU A 28 9.10 3.88 2.75
N GLU A 29 8.57 2.66 2.79
CA GLU A 29 7.68 2.15 1.74
C GLU A 29 6.36 2.91 1.73
N MET A 30 5.74 3.14 2.90
CA MET A 30 4.53 3.95 3.00
C MET A 30 4.76 5.38 2.47
N ASN A 31 5.89 6.01 2.80
CA ASN A 31 6.25 7.33 2.27
C ASN A 31 6.46 7.31 0.75
N SER A 32 7.00 6.22 0.20
CA SER A 32 7.13 6.07 -1.25
C SER A 32 5.75 5.96 -1.92
N ILE A 33 4.82 5.20 -1.34
CA ILE A 33 3.44 5.09 -1.84
C ILE A 33 2.70 6.43 -1.74
N ARG A 34 2.83 7.16 -0.61
CA ARG A 34 2.27 8.51 -0.45
C ARG A 34 2.81 9.47 -1.52
N GLY A 35 4.13 9.45 -1.74
CA GLY A 35 4.78 10.25 -2.78
C GLY A 35 4.24 9.93 -4.17
N PHE A 36 4.02 8.65 -4.46
CA PHE A 36 3.44 8.19 -5.71
C PHE A 36 2.00 8.69 -5.92
N ILE A 37 1.13 8.56 -4.91
CA ILE A 37 -0.25 9.09 -4.96
C ILE A 37 -0.25 10.60 -5.16
N ASN A 38 0.56 11.33 -4.38
CA ASN A 38 0.66 12.79 -4.48
C ASN A 38 1.24 13.26 -5.82
N GLY A 39 2.04 12.41 -6.48
CA GLY A 39 2.55 12.63 -7.83
C GLY A 39 1.55 12.36 -8.95
N GLY A 40 0.31 11.96 -8.62
CA GLY A 40 -0.74 11.63 -9.59
C GLY A 40 -0.81 10.14 -9.98
N GLY A 41 -0.04 9.28 -9.32
CA GLY A 41 -0.11 7.84 -9.49
C GLY A 41 -1.38 7.24 -8.89
N ASN A 42 -1.84 6.12 -9.44
CA ASN A 42 -3.07 5.44 -8.98
C ASN A 42 -2.75 4.21 -8.13
N VAL A 43 -3.47 3.99 -7.04
CA VAL A 43 -3.26 2.81 -6.19
C VAL A 43 -4.54 2.00 -6.08
N LEU A 44 -4.46 0.70 -6.39
CA LEU A 44 -5.51 -0.28 -6.14
C LEU A 44 -5.09 -1.18 -4.99
N VAL A 45 -5.87 -1.16 -3.91
CA VAL A 45 -5.66 -2.04 -2.75
C VAL A 45 -6.79 -3.05 -2.66
N MET A 46 -6.44 -4.33 -2.53
CA MET A 46 -7.39 -5.41 -2.35
C MET A 46 -6.98 -6.24 -1.13
N LEU A 47 -7.93 -6.51 -0.22
CA LEU A 47 -7.76 -7.45 0.89
C LEU A 47 -8.92 -8.43 0.91
N GLY A 48 -8.65 -9.64 1.41
CA GLY A 48 -9.67 -10.65 1.64
C GLY A 48 -10.43 -10.44 2.96
N GLU A 49 -11.38 -11.34 3.21
CA GLU A 49 -12.08 -11.44 4.50
C GLU A 49 -11.09 -11.68 5.65
N GLY A 50 -11.25 -10.94 6.75
CA GLY A 50 -10.35 -10.99 7.91
C GLY A 50 -9.45 -9.76 8.06
N GLY A 51 -9.47 -8.86 7.08
CA GLY A 51 -8.76 -7.58 7.11
C GLY A 51 -7.25 -7.68 7.33
N GLU A 52 -6.65 -6.59 7.76
CA GLU A 52 -5.20 -6.53 7.98
C GLU A 52 -4.72 -7.49 9.09
N ASN A 53 -5.60 -7.82 10.06
CA ASN A 53 -5.29 -8.77 11.13
C ASN A 53 -5.00 -10.17 10.59
N LYS A 54 -5.85 -10.69 9.68
CA LYS A 54 -5.65 -12.01 9.10
C LYS A 54 -4.47 -12.05 8.12
N PHE A 55 -4.26 -10.96 7.38
CA PHE A 55 -3.19 -10.87 6.39
C PHE A 55 -1.85 -10.36 6.96
N ASN A 56 -1.78 -10.05 8.26
CA ASN A 56 -0.56 -9.56 8.93
C ASN A 56 0.11 -8.38 8.19
N THR A 57 -0.71 -7.45 7.71
CA THR A 57 -0.25 -6.19 7.12
C THR A 57 -0.62 -5.01 8.02
N ASN A 58 -0.23 -3.82 7.61
CA ASN A 58 -0.52 -2.55 8.28
C ASN A 58 -1.03 -1.53 7.26
N ILE A 59 -1.76 -2.00 6.25
CA ILE A 59 -2.21 -1.18 5.13
C ILE A 59 -3.26 -0.13 5.55
N ASN A 60 -4.02 -0.35 6.63
CA ASN A 60 -4.97 0.64 7.12
C ASN A 60 -4.26 1.94 7.53
N PHE A 61 -3.01 1.89 7.99
CA PHE A 61 -2.22 3.10 8.28
C PHE A 61 -2.12 4.05 7.08
N LEU A 62 -2.09 3.52 5.86
CA LEU A 62 -2.12 4.33 4.64
C LEU A 62 -3.55 4.73 4.27
N LEU A 63 -4.47 3.77 4.28
CA LEU A 63 -5.85 3.98 3.80
C LEU A 63 -6.63 4.98 4.68
N GLU A 64 -6.37 4.99 5.99
CA GLU A 64 -7.05 5.88 6.94
C GLU A 64 -6.76 7.36 6.65
N GLU A 65 -5.59 7.68 6.08
CA GLU A 65 -5.26 9.04 5.62
C GLU A 65 -6.19 9.55 4.52
N PHE A 66 -6.83 8.62 3.79
CA PHE A 66 -7.81 8.89 2.74
C PHE A 66 -9.25 8.64 3.20
N GLY A 67 -9.48 8.41 4.50
CA GLY A 67 -10.79 8.11 5.07
C GLY A 67 -11.32 6.71 4.73
N ILE A 68 -10.45 5.78 4.33
CA ILE A 68 -10.77 4.40 3.97
C ILE A 68 -10.19 3.45 5.03
N MET A 69 -10.90 2.38 5.35
CA MET A 69 -10.40 1.32 6.23
C MET A 69 -10.96 -0.02 5.79
N VAL A 70 -10.13 -1.06 5.80
CA VAL A 70 -10.58 -2.44 5.66
C VAL A 70 -10.87 -3.03 7.03
N ASN A 71 -12.09 -3.52 7.20
CA ASN A 71 -12.54 -4.18 8.42
C ASN A 71 -11.84 -5.54 8.63
N ASN A 72 -11.75 -5.94 9.90
CA ASN A 72 -11.22 -7.22 10.33
C ASN A 72 -12.28 -8.31 10.38
#